data_AF-A0AAE0W6L0-F1
#
_entry.id   AF-A0AAE0W6L0-F1
#
_cell.length_a   1.000
_cell.length_b   1.000
_cell.length_c   1.000
_cell.angle_alpha   90.00
_cell.angle_beta   90.00
_cell.angle_gamma   90.00
#
_symmetry.space_group_name_H-M   'P 1'
#
loop_
_entity.id
_entity.type
_entity.pdbx_description
1 polymer ?
#
loop_
_entity_poly.entity_id
_entity_poly.type
_entity_poly.pdbx_seq_one_letter_code
_entity_poly.pdbx_strand_id
1 'polypeptide(L)'
;MTYTEKTALLMGNMSKYNNDIHSKDSTLNGTHVIQSNNDKHRKESNLNGIQVTQANNDKHRKDITLNGIHVTQSNNDKHRKDSNLNEILVTQSNNDILHSILNGTHIMQSINDIHGKNSTLDGIHFKQSNNDIHRKDSTLNGIHVTLSNNDIHRKDSTLNGIHVAQTNDIHRKDNTLNGIHVTQSNNDIYGKDNILNGTHLTQSNNDIHHKDRTLNGIHLTQSNNDKHCKDSSLNGTNITQSNNDIHRKDSTLNGIHVTN
;
A
#
# COMPACT_ATOMS: atom_id res chain seq x y z
N MET A 1 -13.92 -22.18 -25.77
CA MET A 1 -14.51 -21.10 -24.95
C MET A 1 -15.64 -21.71 -24.15
N THR A 2 -15.55 -21.72 -22.81
CA THR A 2 -16.53 -22.39 -21.95
C THR A 2 -17.23 -21.33 -21.09
N TYR A 3 -18.50 -21.04 -21.38
CA TYR A 3 -19.32 -20.17 -20.55
C TYR A 3 -20.04 -21.02 -19.50
N THR A 4 -19.89 -20.67 -18.23
CA THR A 4 -20.67 -21.30 -17.15
C THR A 4 -21.42 -20.20 -16.40
N GLU A 5 -22.72 -20.06 -16.65
CA GLU A 5 -23.62 -19.34 -15.74
C GLU A 5 -24.13 -20.34 -14.71
N LYS A 6 -23.74 -20.17 -13.44
CA LYS A 6 -24.22 -21.01 -12.33
C LYS A 6 -24.67 -20.13 -11.17
N THR A 7 -25.97 -20.07 -10.93
CA THR A 7 -26.54 -19.72 -9.63
C THR A 7 -26.33 -20.91 -8.70
N ALA A 8 -25.19 -20.94 -7.98
CA ALA A 8 -24.81 -22.08 -7.16
C ALA A 8 -24.85 -21.75 -5.66
N LEU A 9 -25.89 -22.26 -4.98
CA LEU A 9 -25.87 -22.54 -3.54
C LEU A 9 -25.15 -23.88 -3.36
N LEU A 10 -23.82 -23.92 -3.46
CA LEU A 10 -23.05 -25.18 -3.34
C LEU A 10 -21.90 -25.03 -2.32
N MET A 11 -21.99 -25.83 -1.26
CA MET A 11 -20.95 -26.02 -0.27
C MET A 11 -19.73 -26.72 -0.90
N GLY A 12 -18.57 -26.05 -0.89
CA GLY A 12 -17.26 -26.69 -1.04
C GLY A 12 -16.96 -27.34 -2.39
N ASN A 13 -16.65 -26.54 -3.41
CA ASN A 13 -16.19 -27.07 -4.71
C ASN A 13 -14.70 -26.74 -4.97
N MET A 14 -13.95 -27.76 -5.35
CA MET A 14 -12.65 -27.63 -6.02
C MET A 14 -12.88 -27.75 -7.52
N SER A 15 -12.46 -26.75 -8.30
CA SER A 15 -12.57 -26.80 -9.76
C SER A 15 -11.22 -26.50 -10.40
N LYS A 16 -10.76 -27.43 -11.26
CA LYS A 16 -9.52 -27.32 -12.02
C LYS A 16 -9.86 -27.14 -13.49
N TYR A 17 -9.28 -26.13 -14.12
CA TYR A 17 -9.48 -25.85 -15.54
C TYR A 17 -8.12 -25.72 -16.24
N ASN A 18 -7.99 -26.33 -17.41
CA ASN A 18 -6.81 -26.22 -18.27
C ASN A 18 -6.95 -25.14 -19.36
N ASN A 19 -8.10 -24.45 -19.40
CA ASN A 19 -8.43 -23.40 -20.38
C ASN A 19 -8.79 -22.10 -19.64
N ASP A 20 -8.86 -20.99 -20.38
CA ASP A 20 -9.29 -19.70 -19.83
C ASP A 20 -10.66 -19.81 -19.17
N ILE A 21 -10.78 -19.19 -18.00
CA ILE A 21 -12.02 -19.19 -17.23
C ILE A 21 -12.68 -17.81 -17.32
N HIS A 22 -13.89 -17.78 -17.88
CA HIS A 22 -14.80 -16.65 -17.75
C HIS A 22 -16.01 -17.05 -16.90
N SER A 23 -16.11 -16.46 -15.70
CA SER A 23 -17.27 -16.69 -14.80
C SER A 23 -17.90 -15.38 -14.37
N LYS A 24 -19.23 -15.41 -14.29
CA LYS A 24 -20.05 -14.33 -13.78
C LYS A 24 -21.05 -14.91 -12.78
N ASP A 25 -20.80 -14.68 -11.50
CA ASP A 25 -21.61 -15.23 -10.43
C ASP A 25 -22.34 -14.10 -9.68
N SER A 26 -23.65 -14.25 -9.47
CA SER A 26 -24.46 -13.25 -8.75
C SER A 26 -24.29 -13.36 -7.24
N THR A 27 -24.10 -14.57 -6.74
CA THR A 27 -23.99 -14.86 -5.31
C THR A 27 -23.19 -16.14 -5.12
N LEU A 28 -22.17 -16.10 -4.26
CA LEU A 28 -21.33 -17.24 -3.97
C LEU A 28 -21.11 -17.31 -2.46
N ASN A 29 -21.49 -18.42 -1.83
CA ASN A 29 -21.39 -18.60 -0.37
C ASN A 29 -20.63 -19.89 -0.04
N GLY A 30 -19.65 -19.80 0.85
CA GLY A 30 -18.85 -20.95 1.31
C GLY A 30 -17.41 -20.95 0.80
N THR A 31 -16.78 -22.12 0.81
CA THR A 31 -15.37 -22.27 0.40
C THR A 31 -15.26 -22.65 -1.07
N HIS A 32 -14.48 -21.87 -1.83
CA HIS A 32 -14.25 -22.10 -3.26
C HIS A 32 -12.75 -22.17 -3.57
N VAL A 33 -12.32 -23.30 -4.12
CA VAL A 33 -10.93 -23.50 -4.57
C VAL A 33 -10.93 -23.61 -6.09
N ILE A 34 -10.26 -22.67 -6.75
CA ILE A 34 -10.19 -22.63 -8.22
C ILE A 34 -8.72 -22.63 -8.65
N GLN A 35 -8.37 -23.60 -9.49
CA GLN A 35 -7.05 -23.68 -10.13
C GLN A 35 -7.21 -23.54 -11.64
N SER A 36 -6.44 -22.64 -12.25
CA SER A 36 -6.38 -22.43 -13.70
C SER A 36 -4.93 -22.47 -14.17
N ASN A 37 -4.66 -23.15 -15.28
CA ASN A 37 -3.36 -23.07 -15.93
C ASN A 37 -3.26 -21.89 -16.93
N ASN A 38 -4.38 -21.24 -17.27
CA ASN A 38 -4.42 -20.09 -18.18
C ASN A 38 -5.17 -18.90 -17.55
N ASP A 39 -5.55 -17.91 -18.36
CA ASP A 39 -6.12 -16.64 -17.91
C ASP A 39 -7.44 -16.81 -17.19
N LYS A 40 -7.67 -15.96 -16.19
CA LYS A 40 -8.91 -15.98 -15.41
C LYS A 40 -9.53 -14.60 -15.36
N HIS A 41 -10.70 -14.49 -15.96
CA HIS A 41 -11.57 -13.33 -15.86
C HIS A 41 -12.81 -13.68 -15.03
N ARG A 42 -12.95 -13.03 -13.88
CA ARG A 42 -14.12 -13.26 -13.02
C ARG A 42 -14.79 -11.96 -12.59
N LYS A 43 -16.12 -11.96 -12.65
CA LYS A 43 -16.95 -10.86 -12.16
C LYS A 43 -18.00 -11.38 -11.19
N GLU A 44 -17.93 -10.95 -9.93
CA GLU A 44 -18.88 -11.37 -8.91
C GLU A 44 -19.61 -10.19 -8.31
N SER A 45 -20.85 -10.44 -7.89
CA SER A 45 -21.68 -9.39 -7.30
C SER A 45 -21.64 -9.46 -5.78
N ASN A 46 -21.82 -10.65 -5.19
CA ASN A 46 -21.75 -10.87 -3.75
C ASN A 46 -21.05 -12.20 -3.44
N LEU A 47 -19.95 -12.18 -2.69
CA LEU A 47 -19.34 -13.40 -2.18
C LEU A 47 -19.15 -13.32 -0.66
N ASN A 48 -19.67 -14.33 0.05
CA ASN A 48 -19.48 -14.49 1.50
C ASN A 48 -18.80 -15.84 1.77
N GLY A 49 -17.50 -15.84 2.10
CA GLY A 49 -16.79 -17.07 2.42
C GLY A 49 -15.29 -17.04 2.13
N ILE A 50 -14.70 -18.23 1.98
CA ILE A 50 -13.26 -18.39 1.73
C ILE A 50 -13.05 -18.70 0.26
N GLN A 51 -12.16 -17.96 -0.40
CA GLN A 51 -11.76 -18.28 -1.75
C GLN A 51 -10.25 -18.42 -1.88
N VAL A 52 -9.83 -19.55 -2.42
CA VAL A 52 -8.46 -19.79 -2.85
C VAL A 52 -8.46 -19.83 -4.37
N THR A 53 -7.65 -19.00 -5.00
CA THR A 53 -7.48 -19.02 -6.45
C THR A 53 -6.01 -19.07 -6.81
N GLN A 54 -5.62 -20.08 -7.56
CA GLN A 54 -4.32 -20.19 -8.19
C GLN A 54 -4.48 -20.09 -9.71
N ALA A 55 -3.74 -19.19 -10.33
CA ALA A 55 -3.67 -19.05 -11.79
C ALA A 55 -2.20 -19.02 -12.22
N ASN A 56 -1.87 -19.66 -13.33
CA ASN A 56 -0.51 -19.58 -13.89
C ASN A 56 -0.33 -18.38 -14.84
N ASN A 57 -1.40 -17.80 -15.37
CA ASN A 57 -1.34 -16.60 -16.22
C ASN A 57 -2.16 -15.45 -15.63
N ASP A 58 -2.68 -14.54 -16.47
CA ASP A 58 -3.23 -13.27 -16.02
C ASP A 58 -4.56 -13.45 -15.28
N LYS A 59 -4.74 -12.66 -14.23
CA LYS A 59 -5.98 -12.67 -13.44
C LYS A 59 -6.60 -11.30 -13.39
N HIS A 60 -7.79 -11.20 -13.99
CA HIS A 60 -8.66 -10.05 -13.86
C HIS A 60 -9.87 -10.39 -13.00
N ARG A 61 -10.02 -9.68 -11.89
CA ARG A 61 -11.15 -9.86 -10.98
C ARG A 61 -11.83 -8.53 -10.67
N LYS A 62 -13.16 -8.52 -10.76
CA LYS A 62 -13.99 -7.38 -10.38
C LYS A 62 -15.14 -7.83 -9.49
N ASP A 63 -15.08 -7.46 -8.23
CA ASP A 63 -16.11 -7.82 -7.25
C ASP A 63 -16.82 -6.56 -6.70
N ILE A 64 -18.13 -6.68 -6.43
CA ILE A 64 -18.93 -5.55 -5.93
C ILE A 64 -19.01 -5.59 -4.39
N THR A 65 -19.38 -6.74 -3.81
CA THR A 65 -19.29 -6.96 -2.36
C THR A 65 -18.62 -8.29 -2.07
N LEU A 66 -17.74 -8.29 -1.07
CA LEU A 66 -16.99 -9.47 -0.71
C LEU A 66 -16.70 -9.47 0.81
N ASN A 67 -17.05 -10.57 1.46
CA ASN A 67 -16.89 -10.73 2.91
C ASN A 67 -16.19 -12.07 3.16
N GLY A 68 -14.99 -12.05 3.77
CA GLY A 68 -14.29 -13.28 4.14
C GLY A 68 -12.79 -13.28 3.83
N ILE A 69 -12.26 -14.45 3.47
CA ILE A 69 -10.81 -14.66 3.27
C ILE A 69 -10.53 -14.97 1.80
N HIS A 70 -9.66 -14.18 1.19
CA HIS A 70 -9.28 -14.33 -0.21
C HIS A 70 -7.79 -14.59 -0.32
N VAL A 71 -7.42 -15.79 -0.73
CA VAL A 71 -6.04 -16.14 -1.07
C VAL A 71 -5.94 -16.23 -2.58
N THR A 72 -5.06 -15.44 -3.16
CA THR A 72 -4.78 -15.48 -4.60
C THR A 72 -3.30 -15.58 -4.85
N GLN A 73 -2.92 -16.55 -5.66
CA GLN A 73 -1.59 -16.67 -6.24
C GLN A 73 -1.69 -16.61 -7.76
N SER A 74 -0.82 -15.82 -8.38
CA SER A 74 -0.69 -15.66 -9.83
C SER A 74 0.78 -15.71 -10.21
N ASN A 75 1.14 -16.34 -11.34
CA ASN A 75 2.50 -16.20 -11.88
C ASN A 75 2.62 -15.03 -12.87
N ASN A 76 1.51 -14.45 -13.36
CA ASN A 76 1.53 -13.25 -14.19
C ASN A 76 0.66 -12.13 -13.58
N ASP A 77 0.26 -11.14 -14.39
CA ASP A 77 -0.33 -9.89 -13.93
C ASP A 77 -1.65 -10.11 -13.20
N LYS A 78 -1.84 -9.33 -12.13
CA LYS A 78 -3.06 -9.36 -11.35
C LYS A 78 -3.72 -7.99 -11.32
N HIS A 79 -4.89 -7.93 -11.93
CA HIS A 79 -5.77 -6.77 -11.85
C HIS A 79 -6.99 -7.10 -10.99
N ARG A 80 -7.13 -6.39 -9.87
CA ARG A 80 -8.26 -6.53 -8.96
C ARG A 80 -8.92 -5.19 -8.70
N LYS A 81 -10.24 -5.14 -8.85
CA LYS A 81 -11.02 -3.95 -8.51
C LYS A 81 -12.23 -4.35 -7.69
N ASP A 82 -12.19 -4.02 -6.41
CA ASP A 82 -13.27 -4.31 -5.47
C ASP A 82 -13.82 -3.03 -4.86
N SER A 83 -15.08 -3.08 -4.42
CA SER A 83 -15.85 -1.87 -4.07
C SER A 83 -16.21 -1.78 -2.58
N ASN A 84 -16.50 -2.91 -1.93
CA ASN A 84 -16.86 -2.98 -0.50
C ASN A 84 -16.42 -4.33 0.09
N LEU A 85 -15.42 -4.31 0.98
CA LEU A 85 -14.89 -5.52 1.62
C LEU A 85 -14.98 -5.46 3.15
N ASN A 86 -15.04 -6.62 3.80
CA ASN A 86 -14.77 -6.82 5.23
C ASN A 86 -13.86 -8.04 5.34
N GLU A 87 -12.55 -7.90 5.06
CA GLU A 87 -11.76 -9.03 4.55
C GLU A 87 -10.40 -9.27 5.18
N ILE A 88 -9.92 -10.50 4.98
CA ILE A 88 -8.49 -10.82 4.93
C ILE A 88 -8.14 -11.17 3.48
N LEU A 89 -7.31 -10.38 2.83
CA LEU A 89 -6.79 -10.70 1.49
C LEU A 89 -5.31 -11.06 1.58
N VAL A 90 -4.94 -12.19 1.00
CA VAL A 90 -3.55 -12.54 0.72
C VAL A 90 -3.38 -12.66 -0.78
N THR A 91 -2.48 -11.86 -1.33
CA THR A 91 -2.16 -11.83 -2.75
C THR A 91 -0.66 -12.03 -2.96
N GLN A 92 -0.32 -12.98 -3.80
CA GLN A 92 1.04 -13.17 -4.31
C GLN A 92 1.01 -13.17 -5.83
N SER A 93 1.96 -12.47 -6.43
CA SER A 93 2.13 -12.32 -7.88
C SER A 93 3.61 -12.31 -8.24
N ASN A 94 4.00 -12.92 -9.36
CA ASN A 94 5.35 -12.70 -9.91
C ASN A 94 5.41 -11.48 -10.85
N ASN A 95 4.26 -10.98 -11.31
CA ASN A 95 4.19 -9.71 -12.05
C ASN A 95 3.31 -8.67 -11.32
N ASP A 96 2.84 -7.65 -12.02
CA ASP A 96 2.28 -6.46 -11.40
C ASP A 96 0.97 -6.73 -10.67
N ILE A 97 0.79 -6.06 -9.53
CA ILE A 97 -0.48 -6.06 -8.83
C ILE A 97 -1.15 -4.69 -8.90
N LEU A 98 -2.25 -4.62 -9.62
CA LEU A 98 -3.15 -3.48 -9.65
C LEU A 98 -4.36 -3.72 -8.74
N HIS A 99 -4.56 -2.86 -7.74
CA HIS A 99 -5.67 -3.00 -6.79
C HIS A 99 -6.40 -1.69 -6.45
N SER A 100 -7.69 -1.84 -6.17
CA SER A 100 -8.59 -0.86 -5.54
C SER A 100 -9.44 -1.60 -4.52
N ILE A 101 -9.27 -1.37 -3.23
CA ILE A 101 -9.86 -2.15 -2.14
C ILE A 101 -10.29 -1.22 -0.98
N LEU A 102 -11.39 -1.53 -0.30
CA LEU A 102 -11.82 -0.87 0.94
C LEU A 102 -12.15 -1.88 2.06
N ASN A 103 -11.44 -1.68 3.20
CA ASN A 103 -11.36 -2.31 4.54
C ASN A 103 -10.47 -3.58 4.71
N GLY A 104 -9.44 -3.44 5.57
CA GLY A 104 -8.31 -4.34 5.82
C GLY A 104 -8.64 -5.65 6.55
N THR A 105 -7.75 -6.62 6.74
CA THR A 105 -6.29 -6.71 6.55
C THR A 105 -5.89 -7.27 5.19
N HIS A 106 -4.85 -6.72 4.55
CA HIS A 106 -4.32 -7.21 3.27
C HIS A 106 -2.81 -7.50 3.35
N ILE A 107 -2.38 -8.61 2.75
CA ILE A 107 -0.99 -8.97 2.52
C ILE A 107 -0.80 -9.10 1.02
N MET A 108 0.07 -8.27 0.46
CA MET A 108 0.36 -8.25 -0.97
C MET A 108 1.86 -8.40 -1.17
N GLN A 109 2.24 -9.39 -1.97
CA GLN A 109 3.63 -9.62 -2.35
C GLN A 109 3.71 -9.72 -3.88
N SER A 110 4.61 -8.93 -4.46
CA SER A 110 4.90 -8.92 -5.88
C SER A 110 6.40 -9.06 -6.11
N ILE A 111 6.82 -9.71 -7.19
CA ILE A 111 8.20 -9.57 -7.66
C ILE A 111 8.35 -8.25 -8.46
N ASN A 112 7.37 -7.90 -9.31
CA ASN A 112 7.35 -6.62 -10.01
C ASN A 112 6.53 -5.58 -9.22
N ASP A 113 5.78 -4.70 -9.91
CA ASP A 113 5.21 -3.52 -9.28
C ASP A 113 3.95 -3.80 -8.46
N ILE A 114 3.68 -2.94 -7.49
CA ILE A 114 2.37 -2.85 -6.84
C ILE A 114 1.81 -1.45 -7.06
N HIS A 115 0.68 -1.39 -7.76
CA HIS A 115 -0.09 -0.17 -7.97
C HIS A 115 -1.40 -0.23 -7.18
N GLY A 116 -1.56 0.70 -6.22
CA GLY A 116 -2.75 0.84 -5.40
C GLY A 116 -3.41 2.19 -5.57
N LYS A 117 -4.72 2.21 -5.81
CA LYS A 117 -5.52 3.43 -5.76
C LYS A 117 -6.80 3.18 -5.01
N ASN A 118 -6.92 3.80 -3.83
CA ASN A 118 -8.06 3.54 -2.96
C ASN A 118 -8.69 4.83 -2.44
N SER A 119 -9.99 4.78 -2.20
CA SER A 119 -10.70 5.91 -1.58
C SER A 119 -10.40 5.96 -0.08
N THR A 120 -10.65 4.86 0.63
CA THR A 120 -10.32 4.72 2.04
C THR A 120 -9.70 3.34 2.26
N LEU A 121 -8.74 3.23 3.16
CA LEU A 121 -8.25 1.97 3.70
C LEU A 121 -8.21 2.12 5.21
N ASP A 122 -8.71 1.11 5.91
CA ASP A 122 -8.64 1.01 7.36
C ASP A 122 -8.11 -0.38 7.75
N GLY A 123 -7.50 -0.52 8.92
CA GLY A 123 -6.94 -1.78 9.42
C GLY A 123 -5.45 -2.00 9.14
N ILE A 124 -5.04 -3.25 8.94
CA ILE A 124 -3.63 -3.65 8.82
C ILE A 124 -3.29 -3.98 7.37
N HIS A 125 -2.24 -3.38 6.81
CA HIS A 125 -1.87 -3.59 5.41
C HIS A 125 -0.39 -3.81 5.27
N PHE A 126 -0.02 -4.87 4.55
CA PHE A 126 1.34 -5.22 4.22
C PHE A 126 1.49 -5.28 2.71
N LYS A 127 2.42 -4.49 2.16
CA LYS A 127 2.79 -4.51 0.74
C LYS A 127 4.29 -4.73 0.64
N GLN A 128 4.68 -5.71 -0.16
CA GLN A 128 6.08 -6.00 -0.47
C GLN A 128 6.26 -6.18 -1.96
N SER A 129 7.25 -5.52 -2.55
CA SER A 129 7.61 -5.62 -3.95
C SER A 129 9.14 -5.74 -4.10
N ASN A 130 9.64 -6.47 -5.10
CA ASN A 130 11.06 -6.38 -5.47
C ASN A 130 11.33 -5.25 -6.49
N ASN A 131 10.30 -4.60 -7.02
CA ASN A 131 10.39 -3.40 -7.85
C ASN A 131 9.63 -2.23 -7.17
N ASP A 132 8.78 -1.49 -7.88
CA ASP A 132 8.19 -0.25 -7.38
C ASP A 132 6.84 -0.46 -6.69
N ILE A 133 6.56 0.43 -5.73
CA ILE A 133 5.24 0.55 -5.14
C ILE A 133 4.70 1.95 -5.40
N HIS A 134 3.64 2.02 -6.19
CA HIS A 134 2.89 3.25 -6.41
C HIS A 134 1.57 3.20 -5.66
N ARG A 135 1.34 4.19 -4.78
CA ARG A 135 0.13 4.28 -3.98
C ARG A 135 -0.49 5.67 -4.04
N LYS A 136 -1.81 5.69 -4.18
CA LYS A 136 -2.61 6.90 -4.12
C LYS A 136 -3.91 6.66 -3.36
N ASP A 137 -3.94 7.03 -2.09
CA ASP A 137 -5.10 6.83 -1.23
C ASP A 137 -5.71 8.16 -0.78
N SER A 138 -7.04 8.23 -0.63
CA SER A 138 -7.64 9.46 -0.08
C SER A 138 -7.51 9.46 1.44
N THR A 139 -7.85 8.36 2.10
CA THR A 139 -7.68 8.18 3.54
C THR A 139 -7.09 6.82 3.84
N LEU A 140 -6.08 6.80 4.71
CA LEU A 140 -5.42 5.58 5.14
C LEU A 140 -5.28 5.59 6.66
N ASN A 141 -6.01 4.69 7.32
CA ASN A 141 -6.06 4.56 8.77
C ASN A 141 -5.52 3.18 9.20
N GLY A 142 -4.86 3.11 10.36
CA GLY A 142 -4.42 1.85 10.97
C GLY A 142 -2.92 1.59 10.86
N ILE A 143 -2.52 0.36 10.56
CA ILE A 143 -1.10 -0.07 10.53
C ILE A 143 -0.72 -0.44 9.11
N HIS A 144 0.32 0.19 8.56
CA HIS A 144 0.71 -0.02 7.17
C HIS A 144 2.21 -0.23 7.08
N VAL A 145 2.62 -1.35 6.50
CA VAL A 145 4.01 -1.67 6.23
C VAL A 145 4.18 -1.80 4.72
N THR A 146 5.09 -1.01 4.16
CA THR A 146 5.36 -0.96 2.72
C THR A 146 6.85 -1.15 2.49
N LEU A 147 7.23 -2.25 1.85
CA LEU A 147 8.60 -2.62 1.57
C LEU A 147 8.79 -2.73 0.05
N SER A 148 9.80 -2.08 -0.48
CA SER A 148 10.17 -2.19 -1.90
C SER A 148 11.68 -2.35 -2.00
N ASN A 149 12.19 -3.10 -2.98
CA ASN A 149 13.63 -3.10 -3.26
C ASN A 149 14.04 -2.01 -4.27
N ASN A 150 13.10 -1.30 -4.90
CA ASN A 150 13.37 -0.16 -5.78
C ASN A 150 12.75 1.11 -5.19
N ASP A 151 11.62 1.61 -5.70
CA ASP A 151 11.07 2.91 -5.26
C ASP A 151 9.67 2.82 -4.63
N ILE A 152 9.40 3.72 -3.69
CA ILE A 152 8.04 3.98 -3.18
C ILE A 152 7.58 5.36 -3.60
N HIS A 153 6.54 5.39 -4.44
CA HIS A 153 5.81 6.60 -4.80
C HIS A 153 4.46 6.65 -4.07
N ARG A 154 4.31 7.60 -3.16
CA ARG A 154 3.09 7.75 -2.34
C ARG A 154 2.45 9.12 -2.50
N LYS A 155 1.12 9.12 -2.63
CA LYS A 155 0.32 10.34 -2.60
C LYS A 155 -0.99 10.13 -1.86
N ASP A 156 -0.99 10.42 -0.57
CA ASP A 156 -2.15 10.20 0.30
C ASP A 156 -2.76 11.52 0.79
N SER A 157 -4.09 11.64 0.85
CA SER A 157 -4.68 12.88 1.40
C SER A 157 -4.60 12.89 2.93
N THR A 158 -4.94 11.78 3.57
CA THR A 158 -4.83 11.64 5.03
C THR A 158 -4.24 10.29 5.39
N LEU A 159 -3.25 10.30 6.28
CA LEU A 159 -2.55 9.13 6.77
C LEU A 159 -2.56 9.15 8.30
N ASN A 160 -3.33 8.27 8.94
CA ASN A 160 -3.46 8.21 10.40
C ASN A 160 -3.10 6.83 10.95
N GLY A 161 -2.21 6.78 11.94
CA GLY A 161 -1.88 5.54 12.65
C GLY A 161 -0.39 5.26 12.61
N ILE A 162 -0.01 4.01 12.31
CA ILE A 162 1.39 3.57 12.28
C ILE A 162 1.75 3.20 10.84
N HIS A 163 2.78 3.86 10.29
CA HIS A 163 3.21 3.63 8.92
C HIS A 163 4.72 3.40 8.88
N VAL A 164 5.12 2.31 8.25
CA VAL A 164 6.52 1.93 8.04
C VAL A 164 6.77 1.80 6.55
N ALA A 165 7.76 2.51 6.05
CA ALA A 165 8.21 2.44 4.66
C ALA A 165 9.72 2.21 4.61
N GLN A 166 10.14 1.21 3.82
CA GLN A 166 11.55 0.92 3.57
C GLN A 166 11.77 0.60 2.10
N THR A 167 12.75 1.26 1.46
CA THR A 167 13.01 1.13 0.02
C THR A 167 14.36 1.72 -0.42
N ASN A 168 14.65 1.80 -1.73
CA ASN A 168 15.82 2.55 -2.22
C ASN A 168 15.50 4.03 -2.29
N ASP A 169 14.47 4.45 -3.04
CA ASP A 169 14.03 5.86 -3.10
C ASP A 169 12.58 6.05 -2.64
N ILE A 170 12.34 7.18 -1.95
CA ILE A 170 11.00 7.56 -1.50
C ILE A 170 10.59 8.88 -2.09
N HIS A 171 9.46 8.87 -2.80
CA HIS A 171 8.75 10.07 -3.22
C HIS A 171 7.37 10.12 -2.60
N ARG A 172 7.20 10.95 -1.57
CA ARG A 172 5.93 11.09 -0.86
C ARG A 172 5.37 12.50 -0.93
N LYS A 173 4.06 12.60 -1.13
CA LYS A 173 3.33 13.85 -1.09
C LYS A 173 1.98 13.67 -0.42
N ASP A 174 1.91 14.01 0.85
CA ASP A 174 0.71 13.78 1.63
C ASP A 174 0.12 15.09 2.17
N ASN A 175 -1.20 15.20 2.34
CA ASN A 175 -1.72 16.45 2.94
C ASN A 175 -1.58 16.42 4.46
N THR A 176 -2.00 15.33 5.10
CA THR A 176 -1.97 15.19 6.55
C THR A 176 -1.42 13.83 6.96
N LEU A 177 -0.37 13.83 7.78
CA LEU A 177 0.13 12.67 8.50
C LEU A 177 -0.10 12.86 9.99
N ASN A 178 -0.81 11.92 10.61
CA ASN A 178 -0.95 11.85 12.05
C ASN A 178 -0.50 10.48 12.57
N GLY A 179 0.18 10.45 13.72
CA GLY A 179 0.57 9.22 14.41
C GLY A 179 2.06 8.94 14.34
N ILE A 180 2.44 7.69 14.10
CA ILE A 180 3.84 7.24 14.10
C ILE A 180 4.24 6.83 12.69
N HIS A 181 5.28 7.47 12.15
CA HIS A 181 5.75 7.20 10.80
C HIS A 181 7.25 6.93 10.82
N VAL A 182 7.64 5.77 10.30
CA VAL A 182 9.04 5.37 10.15
C VAL A 182 9.33 5.21 8.67
N THR A 183 10.30 5.96 8.17
CA THR A 183 10.65 6.06 6.75
C THR A 183 12.14 5.85 6.61
N GLN A 184 12.54 4.81 5.89
CA GLN A 184 13.95 4.45 5.67
C GLN A 184 14.23 4.26 4.19
N SER A 185 15.30 4.87 3.69
CA SER A 185 15.72 4.78 2.28
C SER A 185 17.21 4.49 2.17
N ASN A 186 17.58 3.63 1.23
CA ASN A 186 19.00 3.40 0.90
C ASN A 186 19.60 4.49 0.00
N ASN A 187 18.77 5.22 -0.71
CA ASN A 187 19.15 6.35 -1.55
C ASN A 187 18.43 7.61 -1.04
N ASP A 188 17.57 8.28 -1.81
CA ASP A 188 17.00 9.59 -1.45
C ASP A 188 15.59 9.52 -0.84
N ILE A 189 15.27 10.53 -0.04
CA ILE A 189 13.90 10.79 0.42
C ILE A 189 13.45 12.18 -0.02
N TYR A 190 12.39 12.23 -0.81
CA TYR A 190 11.66 13.43 -1.20
C TYR A 190 10.27 13.42 -0.57
N GLY A 191 10.07 14.26 0.45
CA GLY A 191 8.78 14.41 1.10
C GLY A 191 8.24 15.83 1.03
N LYS A 192 6.96 15.96 0.70
CA LYS A 192 6.26 17.23 0.76
C LYS A 192 4.89 17.06 1.38
N ASP A 193 4.76 17.52 2.62
CA ASP A 193 3.52 17.38 3.36
C ASP A 193 2.94 18.73 3.78
N ASN A 194 1.63 18.81 4.04
CA ASN A 194 1.09 20.04 4.63
C ASN A 194 1.14 19.98 6.16
N ILE A 195 0.76 18.86 6.76
CA ILE A 195 0.67 18.72 8.21
C ILE A 195 1.27 17.39 8.64
N LEU A 196 2.26 17.44 9.53
CA LEU A 196 2.83 16.30 10.23
C LEU A 196 2.57 16.44 11.73
N ASN A 197 1.78 15.55 12.30
CA ASN A 197 1.53 15.51 13.74
C ASN A 197 1.87 14.14 14.33
N GLY A 198 2.70 14.13 15.37
CA GLY A 198 3.03 12.90 16.10
C GLY A 198 4.52 12.63 16.06
N THR A 199 4.90 11.37 15.85
CA THR A 199 6.29 10.93 15.88
C THR A 199 6.74 10.47 14.50
N HIS A 200 7.73 11.15 13.94
CA HIS A 200 8.24 10.85 12.61
C HIS A 200 9.74 10.57 12.68
N LEU A 201 10.13 9.38 12.22
CA LEU A 201 11.51 8.95 12.09
C LEU A 201 11.81 8.81 10.60
N THR A 202 12.72 9.61 10.09
CA THR A 202 13.14 9.58 8.68
C THR A 202 14.63 9.37 8.60
N GLN A 203 15.07 8.35 7.86
CA GLN A 203 16.48 8.05 7.69
C GLN A 203 16.80 7.74 6.22
N SER A 204 17.88 8.32 5.74
CA SER A 204 18.37 8.17 4.37
C SER A 204 19.89 7.93 4.39
N ASN A 205 20.39 7.06 3.53
CA ASN A 205 21.82 6.94 3.29
C ASN A 205 22.33 7.95 2.24
N ASN A 206 21.44 8.62 1.50
CA ASN A 206 21.79 9.73 0.63
C ASN A 206 21.00 10.98 1.06
N ASP A 207 20.39 11.72 0.13
CA ASP A 207 19.82 13.02 0.43
C ASP A 207 18.44 12.93 1.08
N ILE A 208 18.09 13.97 1.84
CA ILE A 208 16.73 14.19 2.32
C ILE A 208 16.26 15.58 1.94
N HIS A 209 15.17 15.63 1.17
CA HIS A 209 14.46 16.84 0.83
C HIS A 209 13.05 16.82 1.44
N HIS A 210 12.86 17.59 2.52
CA HIS A 210 11.56 17.80 3.14
C HIS A 210 11.06 19.23 2.99
N LYS A 211 9.78 19.35 2.69
CA LYS A 211 9.09 20.62 2.65
C LYS A 211 7.71 20.49 3.24
N ASP A 212 7.58 20.88 4.50
CA ASP A 212 6.33 20.77 5.20
C ASP A 212 5.76 22.15 5.58
N ARG A 213 4.44 22.25 5.72
CA ARG A 213 3.85 23.52 6.20
C ARG A 213 3.87 23.56 7.73
N THR A 214 3.46 22.47 8.38
CA THR A 214 3.38 22.41 9.84
C THR A 214 3.90 21.08 10.36
N LEU A 215 4.85 21.13 11.28
CA LEU A 215 5.33 20.00 12.08
C LEU A 215 4.92 20.19 13.53
N ASN A 216 4.17 19.24 14.09
CA ASN A 216 3.87 19.18 15.51
C ASN A 216 4.31 17.81 16.08
N GLY A 217 4.97 17.80 17.24
CA GLY A 217 5.38 16.55 17.91
C GLY A 217 6.88 16.29 17.84
N ILE A 218 7.28 15.05 17.59
CA ILE A 218 8.68 14.59 17.62
C ILE A 218 9.09 14.20 16.20
N HIS A 219 10.08 14.89 15.65
CA HIS A 219 10.59 14.63 14.31
C HIS A 219 12.10 14.39 14.41
N LEU A 220 12.52 13.16 14.12
CA LEU A 220 13.92 12.81 13.96
C LEU A 220 14.18 12.56 12.48
N THR A 221 15.19 13.23 11.92
CA THR A 221 15.53 13.06 10.52
C THR A 221 17.03 13.08 10.32
N GLN A 222 17.56 11.97 9.84
CA GLN A 222 18.99 11.72 9.66
C GLN A 222 19.31 11.37 8.20
N SER A 223 20.31 12.03 7.64
CA SER A 223 20.88 11.74 6.31
C SER A 223 22.37 11.46 6.45
N ASN A 224 22.94 10.62 5.59
CA ASN A 224 24.40 10.50 5.47
C ASN A 224 25.00 11.45 4.42
N ASN A 225 24.17 12.15 3.63
CA ASN A 225 24.59 13.19 2.70
C ASN A 225 23.84 14.49 3.00
N ASP A 226 23.36 15.23 2.00
CA ASP A 226 22.78 16.56 2.19
C ASP A 226 21.35 16.49 2.69
N LYS A 227 20.97 17.54 3.42
CA LYS A 227 19.62 17.71 3.92
C LYS A 227 19.06 19.09 3.61
N HIS A 228 17.94 19.10 2.92
CA HIS A 228 17.18 20.30 2.60
C HIS A 228 15.81 20.25 3.28
N CYS A 229 15.61 21.09 4.30
CA CYS A 229 14.36 21.21 5.02
C CYS A 229 13.78 22.62 4.88
N LYS A 230 12.49 22.70 4.57
CA LYS A 230 11.78 23.97 4.51
C LYS A 230 10.41 23.85 5.16
N ASP A 231 10.32 24.30 6.40
CA ASP A 231 9.12 24.18 7.19
C ASP A 231 8.54 25.56 7.53
N SER A 232 7.21 25.73 7.46
CA SER A 232 6.62 27.05 7.80
C SER A 232 6.47 27.21 9.31
N SER A 233 6.05 26.16 10.01
CA SER A 233 5.89 26.16 11.47
C SER A 233 6.33 24.84 12.07
N LEU A 234 7.13 24.90 13.13
CA LEU A 234 7.51 23.73 13.90
C LEU A 234 7.18 23.94 15.37
N ASN A 235 6.54 22.95 15.96
CA ASN A 235 6.16 22.91 17.36
C ASN A 235 6.48 21.54 17.97
N GLY A 236 7.39 21.50 18.93
CA GLY A 236 7.81 20.26 19.61
C GLY A 236 9.30 19.99 19.43
N THR A 237 9.67 18.72 19.37
CA THR A 237 11.08 18.29 19.33
C THR A 237 11.47 17.93 17.91
N ASN A 238 12.42 18.65 17.33
CA ASN A 238 12.89 18.44 15.96
C ASN A 238 14.40 18.25 15.96
N ILE A 239 14.84 17.03 15.71
CA ILE A 239 16.25 16.67 15.65
C ILE A 239 16.60 16.36 14.20
N THR A 240 17.59 17.08 13.70
CA THR A 240 18.05 17.00 12.32
C THR A 240 19.53 16.67 12.32
N GLN A 241 19.90 15.61 11.61
CA GLN A 241 21.28 15.20 11.47
C GLN A 241 21.67 14.97 10.01
N SER A 242 22.88 15.38 9.65
CA SER A 242 23.51 15.12 8.35
C SER A 242 25.01 14.94 8.55
N ASN A 243 25.65 14.12 7.72
CA ASN A 243 27.12 14.04 7.69
C ASN A 243 27.75 15.05 6.70
N ASN A 244 26.93 15.81 5.96
CA ASN A 244 27.35 16.84 5.02
C ASN A 244 26.57 18.15 5.28
N ASP A 245 25.94 18.77 4.26
CA ASP A 245 25.32 20.09 4.42
C ASP A 245 23.86 20.02 4.88
N ILE A 246 23.49 20.95 5.76
CA ILE A 246 22.11 21.15 6.20
C ILE A 246 21.61 22.53 5.76
N HIS A 247 20.72 22.52 4.77
CA HIS A 247 19.98 23.68 4.29
C HIS A 247 18.59 23.71 4.91
N ARG A 248 18.47 24.43 6.03
CA ARG A 248 17.21 24.53 6.77
C ARG A 248 16.64 25.94 6.73
N LYS A 249 15.35 26.06 6.41
CA LYS A 249 14.62 27.34 6.42
C LYS A 249 13.25 27.21 7.09
N ASP A 250 13.17 27.77 8.30
CA ASP A 250 11.97 27.71 9.13
C ASP A 250 11.43 29.12 9.42
N SER A 251 10.10 29.29 9.45
CA SER A 251 9.49 30.62 9.70
C SER A 251 9.08 30.82 11.16
N THR A 252 8.59 29.78 11.83
CA THR A 252 8.28 29.80 13.27
C THR A 252 8.77 28.53 13.95
N LEU A 253 9.47 28.70 15.07
CA LEU A 253 10.07 27.63 15.86
C LEU A 253 9.57 27.71 17.29
N ASN A 254 8.95 26.64 17.79
CA ASN A 254 8.53 26.49 19.17
C ASN A 254 8.91 25.09 19.67
N GLY A 255 9.59 25.01 20.82
CA GLY A 255 10.09 23.74 21.36
C GLY A 255 11.59 23.55 21.15
N ILE A 256 12.01 22.29 21.03
CA ILE A 256 13.43 21.90 21.00
C ILE A 256 13.83 21.65 19.55
N HIS A 257 14.87 22.33 19.09
CA HIS A 257 15.40 22.16 17.74
C HIS A 257 16.90 21.92 17.79
N VAL A 258 17.32 20.73 17.38
CA VAL A 258 18.72 20.33 17.31
C VAL A 258 19.07 20.06 15.86
N THR A 259 20.18 20.62 15.39
CA THR A 259 20.69 20.44 14.03
C THR A 259 22.18 20.16 14.14
N ASN A 260 22.63 19.02 13.63
CA ASN A 260 24.04 18.60 13.65
C ASN A 260 24.46 18.01 12.31
#